data_AF-J9FYT6-F1
#
_entry.id   AF-J9FYT6-F1
#
_cell.length_a   1.000
_cell.length_b   1.000
_cell.length_c   1.000
_cell.angle_alpha   90.00
_cell.angle_beta   90.00
_cell.angle_gamma   90.00
#
_symmetry.space_group_name_H-M   'P 1'
#
loop_
_entity.id
_entity.type
_entity.pdbx_description
1 polymer ?
#
loop_
_entity_poly.entity_id
_entity_poly.type
_entity_poly.pdbx_seq_one_letter_code
_entity_poly.pdbx_strand_id
1 'polypeptide(L)'
;MKKTTLKKTLAAAKPTVATSVPATETGVAPTTNSTLATTPETTATATPISETATANANERMLIYQVLPRLYGNTKTINHHAGTIEENGCGKMNDFTEPVLKSIKDFGYTHIWYTGLLEHATQTSYADHGIAVDNPIVVKGKAGSPYAIKDYYDIDPDLAKM
;
A
#
# COMPACT_ATOMS: atom_id res chain seq x y z
N MET A 1 -38.99 -18.93 33.73
CA MET A 1 -38.17 -19.90 34.50
C MET A 1 -37.30 -20.63 33.49
N LYS A 2 -35.96 -20.70 33.47
CA LYS A 2 -34.83 -20.16 34.26
C LYS A 2 -33.71 -19.92 33.22
N LYS A 3 -33.05 -18.76 33.23
CA LYS A 3 -31.78 -18.56 32.51
C LYS A 3 -30.66 -19.07 33.42
N THR A 4 -29.98 -20.15 33.03
CA THR A 4 -28.84 -20.68 33.77
C THR A 4 -27.55 -20.29 33.07
N THR A 5 -26.85 -19.33 33.67
CA THR A 5 -25.51 -18.87 33.33
C THR A 5 -24.49 -19.94 33.69
N LEU A 6 -23.72 -20.43 32.71
CA LEU A 6 -22.51 -21.22 32.98
C LEU A 6 -21.27 -20.37 32.64
N LYS A 7 -20.72 -19.72 33.65
CA LYS A 7 -19.36 -19.15 33.60
C LYS A 7 -18.38 -20.32 33.72
N LYS A 8 -17.65 -20.64 32.65
CA LYS A 8 -16.48 -21.51 32.73
C LYS A 8 -15.23 -20.69 32.46
N THR A 9 -14.60 -20.27 33.55
CA THR A 9 -13.24 -19.75 33.61
C THR A 9 -12.28 -20.84 33.12
N LEU A 10 -11.44 -20.54 32.12
CA LEU A 10 -10.32 -21.40 31.73
C LEU A 10 -9.04 -20.58 31.76
N ALA A 11 -8.04 -21.14 32.44
CA ALA A 11 -6.81 -20.51 32.89
C ALA A 11 -5.87 -20.10 31.75
N ALA A 12 -5.19 -18.97 31.93
CA ALA A 12 -4.10 -18.53 31.08
C ALA A 12 -2.85 -19.40 31.31
N ALA A 13 -2.39 -20.09 30.26
CA ALA A 13 -1.08 -20.72 30.24
C ALA A 13 -0.01 -19.67 29.86
N LYS A 14 1.05 -19.56 30.68
CA LYS A 14 2.21 -18.71 30.39
C LYS A 14 3.00 -19.27 29.21
N PRO A 15 3.47 -18.44 28.25
CA PRO A 15 4.36 -18.91 27.20
C PRO A 15 5.77 -19.16 27.76
N THR A 16 6.32 -20.32 27.40
CA THR A 16 7.69 -20.74 27.73
C THR A 16 8.65 -20.17 26.69
N VAL A 17 9.73 -19.53 27.16
CA VAL A 17 10.81 -18.95 26.34
C VAL A 17 11.55 -20.06 25.60
N ALA A 18 11.62 -19.97 24.27
CA ALA A 18 12.50 -20.79 23.44
C ALA A 18 13.86 -20.10 23.29
N THR A 19 14.91 -20.78 23.72
CA THR A 19 16.32 -20.38 23.65
C THR A 19 16.81 -20.38 22.20
N SER A 20 17.51 -19.32 21.79
CA SER A 20 18.12 -19.19 20.46
C SER A 20 19.40 -20.04 20.33
N VAL A 21 19.60 -20.63 19.14
CA VAL A 21 20.82 -21.30 18.70
C VAL A 21 21.60 -20.31 17.80
N PRO A 22 22.93 -20.16 17.93
CA PRO A 22 23.70 -19.19 17.15
C PRO A 22 23.99 -19.68 15.72
N ALA A 23 23.87 -18.78 14.75
CA ALA A 23 24.27 -19.01 13.36
C ALA A 23 25.81 -18.91 13.22
N THR A 24 26.41 -19.86 12.51
CA THR A 24 27.84 -19.90 12.17
C THR A 24 28.07 -19.11 10.89
N GLU A 25 28.89 -18.06 10.95
CA GLU A 25 29.38 -17.32 9.79
C GLU A 25 30.58 -18.05 9.17
N THR A 26 30.50 -18.38 7.87
CA THR A 26 31.66 -18.77 7.06
C THR A 26 31.87 -17.71 5.98
N GLY A 27 32.95 -16.95 6.10
CA GLY A 27 33.34 -15.91 5.16
C GLY A 27 33.88 -16.46 3.84
N VAL A 28 33.68 -15.67 2.78
CA VAL A 28 34.41 -15.79 1.50
C VAL A 28 34.84 -14.38 1.07
N ALA A 29 36.12 -14.28 0.71
CA ALA A 29 36.90 -13.07 0.44
C ALA A 29 36.56 -12.38 -0.92
N PRO A 30 36.96 -11.11 -1.12
CA PRO A 30 36.53 -10.27 -2.25
C PRO A 30 37.40 -10.48 -3.50
N THR A 31 36.78 -10.59 -4.67
CA THR A 31 37.48 -10.60 -5.98
C THR A 31 37.31 -9.28 -6.72
N THR A 32 38.37 -8.49 -6.66
CA THR A 32 38.99 -7.61 -7.68
C THR A 32 38.17 -7.03 -8.84
N ASN A 33 38.19 -5.69 -8.91
CA ASN A 33 37.80 -4.84 -10.02
C ASN A 33 38.57 -5.15 -11.32
N SER A 34 37.87 -5.05 -12.47
CA SER A 34 38.46 -4.97 -13.80
C SER A 34 38.02 -3.69 -14.52
N THR A 35 38.97 -3.15 -15.28
CA THR A 35 39.15 -1.78 -15.74
C THR A 35 38.28 -1.39 -16.94
N LEU A 36 38.02 -0.08 -16.99
CA LEU A 36 37.44 0.79 -18.02
C LEU A 36 37.92 0.52 -19.46
N ALA A 37 37.01 0.62 -20.42
CA ALA A 37 37.33 0.89 -21.83
C ALA A 37 36.43 2.04 -22.34
N THR A 38 37.05 3.07 -22.91
CA THR A 38 36.46 4.30 -23.48
C THR A 38 36.59 4.27 -25.00
N THR A 39 35.58 4.76 -25.73
CA THR A 39 35.71 5.46 -27.04
C THR A 39 34.41 6.27 -27.32
N PRO A 40 34.39 7.26 -28.24
CA PRO A 40 34.06 8.65 -27.90
C PRO A 40 32.76 9.19 -28.51
N GLU A 41 32.33 10.33 -27.95
CA GLU A 41 31.42 11.41 -28.39
C GLU A 41 30.47 11.23 -29.59
N THR A 42 29.21 11.66 -29.38
CA THR A 42 28.57 12.62 -30.29
C THR A 42 27.70 13.60 -29.50
N THR A 43 28.08 14.87 -29.60
CA THR A 43 27.42 16.07 -29.12
C THR A 43 26.03 16.25 -29.75
N ALA A 44 25.01 16.43 -28.91
CA ALA A 44 23.74 17.06 -29.32
C ALA A 44 23.43 18.19 -28.35
N THR A 45 23.66 19.42 -28.81
CA THR A 45 23.33 20.68 -28.15
C THR A 45 21.82 20.78 -27.97
N ALA A 46 21.34 20.83 -26.71
CA ALA A 46 19.96 21.20 -26.38
C ALA A 46 19.96 22.59 -25.73
N THR A 47 19.26 23.50 -26.39
CA THR A 47 18.94 24.89 -26.00
C THR A 47 18.37 24.97 -24.58
N PRO A 48 18.67 26.01 -23.77
CA PRO A 48 18.09 26.13 -22.43
C PRO A 48 16.58 26.39 -22.52
N ILE A 49 15.78 25.50 -21.93
CA ILE A 49 14.37 25.76 -21.66
C ILE A 49 14.27 26.88 -20.61
N SER A 50 13.50 27.91 -20.95
CA SER A 50 13.25 29.07 -20.10
C SER A 50 12.45 28.63 -18.87
N GLU A 51 13.14 28.42 -17.75
CA GLU A 51 12.52 28.13 -16.46
C GLU A 51 12.04 29.46 -15.84
N THR A 52 10.77 29.80 -16.09
CA THR A 52 10.08 30.83 -15.31
C THR A 52 8.83 30.24 -14.68
N ALA A 53 9.01 29.68 -13.50
CA ALA A 53 7.96 29.58 -12.50
C ALA A 53 8.60 29.96 -11.15
N THR A 54 8.57 31.24 -10.83
CA THR A 54 8.92 31.72 -9.48
C THR A 54 7.83 31.24 -8.53
N ALA A 55 7.94 30.01 -8.02
CA ALA A 55 7.13 29.54 -6.91
C ALA A 55 7.58 30.33 -5.68
N ASN A 56 6.70 31.19 -5.18
CA ASN A 56 6.92 31.87 -3.91
C ASN A 56 7.15 30.79 -2.84
N ALA A 57 8.30 30.83 -2.16
CA ALA A 57 8.76 29.83 -1.20
C ALA A 57 7.93 29.73 0.09
N ASN A 58 6.68 30.21 0.08
CA ASN A 58 5.76 30.21 1.21
C ASN A 58 4.30 30.05 0.77
N GLU A 59 4.05 29.18 -0.21
CA GLU A 59 2.67 28.75 -0.50
C GLU A 59 2.20 27.77 0.59
N ARG A 60 1.10 28.14 1.26
CA ARG A 60 0.50 27.34 2.33
C ARG A 60 0.01 26.00 1.77
N MET A 61 0.63 24.90 2.19
CA MET A 61 0.20 23.56 1.80
C MET A 61 -1.20 23.24 2.33
N LEU A 62 -2.09 22.87 1.41
CA LEU A 62 -3.40 22.27 1.69
C LEU A 62 -3.41 20.83 1.17
N ILE A 63 -3.65 19.88 2.07
CA ILE A 63 -3.65 18.44 1.77
C ILE A 63 -5.08 17.91 1.72
N TYR A 64 -5.41 17.25 0.62
CA TYR A 64 -6.62 16.46 0.47
C TYR A 64 -6.29 14.99 0.79
N GLN A 65 -6.56 14.56 2.03
CA GLN A 65 -6.34 13.18 2.45
C GLN A 65 -7.50 12.30 2.01
N VAL A 66 -7.19 11.17 1.41
CA VAL A 66 -8.19 10.25 0.87
C VAL A 66 -7.78 8.80 1.07
N LEU A 67 -8.80 7.94 1.29
CA LEU A 67 -8.68 6.49 1.25
C LEU A 67 -9.25 6.01 -0.10
N PRO A 68 -8.40 5.62 -1.09
CA PRO A 68 -8.84 5.23 -2.44
C PRO A 68 -9.92 4.15 -2.44
N ARG A 69 -9.83 3.19 -1.52
CA ARG A 69 -10.82 2.11 -1.34
C ARG A 69 -12.26 2.62 -1.18
N LEU A 70 -12.45 3.83 -0.65
CA LEU A 70 -13.78 4.41 -0.41
C LEU A 70 -14.18 5.48 -1.43
N TYR A 71 -13.22 6.24 -1.96
CA TYR A 71 -13.49 7.48 -2.69
C TYR A 71 -14.43 7.32 -3.90
N GLY A 72 -14.20 6.31 -4.73
CA GLY A 72 -14.99 6.04 -5.93
C GLY A 72 -15.93 4.84 -5.84
N ASN A 73 -16.12 4.28 -4.64
CA ASN A 73 -17.00 3.13 -4.49
C ASN A 73 -18.47 3.56 -4.59
N THR A 74 -19.14 3.16 -5.68
CA THR A 74 -20.55 3.47 -5.93
C THR A 74 -21.51 2.47 -5.30
N LYS A 75 -21.01 1.34 -4.77
CA LYS A 75 -21.86 0.38 -4.05
C LYS A 75 -22.25 0.95 -2.70
N THR A 76 -23.54 0.91 -2.42
CA THR A 76 -24.13 1.40 -1.17
C THR A 76 -24.32 0.29 -0.12
N ILE A 77 -24.05 -0.96 -0.50
CA ILE A 77 -24.15 -2.13 0.37
C ILE A 77 -22.91 -2.20 1.25
N ASN A 78 -23.12 -2.25 2.57
CA ASN A 78 -22.07 -2.39 3.58
C ASN A 78 -22.31 -3.67 4.37
N HIS A 79 -22.14 -4.82 3.72
CA HIS A 79 -22.29 -6.11 4.38
C HIS A 79 -21.10 -6.39 5.29
N HIS A 80 -21.36 -6.71 6.56
CA HIS A 80 -20.31 -7.01 7.52
C HIS A 80 -19.55 -8.27 7.09
N ALA A 81 -18.21 -8.19 7.03
CA ALA A 81 -17.36 -9.24 6.48
C ALA A 81 -17.78 -9.69 5.06
N GLY A 82 -18.29 -8.76 4.25
CA GLY A 82 -18.58 -8.99 2.84
C GLY A 82 -17.31 -9.09 2.00
N THR A 83 -17.45 -9.63 0.80
CA THR A 83 -16.38 -9.69 -0.21
C THR A 83 -16.28 -8.36 -0.97
N ILE A 84 -15.23 -8.21 -1.79
CA ILE A 84 -15.10 -7.04 -2.67
C ILE A 84 -16.21 -7.00 -3.73
N GLU A 85 -16.72 -8.14 -4.19
CA GLU A 85 -17.83 -8.24 -5.12
C GLU A 85 -19.16 -7.84 -4.48
N GLU A 86 -19.31 -7.98 -3.15
CA GLU A 86 -20.52 -7.56 -2.44
C GLU A 86 -20.47 -6.07 -2.11
N ASN A 87 -19.40 -5.62 -1.45
CA ASN A 87 -19.29 -4.26 -0.90
C ASN A 87 -18.67 -3.25 -1.86
N GLY A 88 -17.94 -3.73 -2.87
CA GLY A 88 -17.22 -2.87 -3.80
C GLY A 88 -15.94 -2.31 -3.20
N CYS A 89 -15.17 -1.66 -4.06
CA CYS A 89 -13.93 -1.00 -3.72
C CYS A 89 -13.65 0.07 -4.76
N GLY A 90 -13.36 1.28 -4.32
CA GLY A 90 -12.87 2.35 -5.18
C GLY A 90 -11.55 1.96 -5.84
N LYS A 91 -11.26 2.61 -6.96
CA LYS A 91 -10.11 2.36 -7.80
C LYS A 91 -9.28 3.63 -7.95
N MET A 92 -7.98 3.48 -8.18
CA MET A 92 -7.12 4.62 -8.48
C MET A 92 -7.58 5.36 -9.75
N ASN A 93 -8.18 4.65 -10.70
CA ASN A 93 -8.75 5.24 -11.91
C ASN A 93 -9.93 6.20 -11.66
N ASP A 94 -10.54 6.19 -10.47
CA ASP A 94 -11.62 7.12 -10.13
C ASP A 94 -11.11 8.56 -9.95
N PHE A 95 -9.79 8.74 -9.75
CA PHE A 95 -9.12 10.03 -9.71
C PHE A 95 -8.83 10.54 -11.13
N THR A 96 -9.90 10.82 -11.88
CA THR A 96 -9.85 11.33 -13.25
C THR A 96 -9.38 12.79 -13.33
N GLU A 97 -8.96 13.26 -14.50
CA GLU A 97 -8.55 14.64 -14.70
C GLU A 97 -9.61 15.68 -14.27
N PRO A 98 -10.92 15.53 -14.58
CA PRO A 98 -11.95 16.43 -14.07
C PRO A 98 -12.06 16.46 -12.54
N VAL A 99 -11.86 15.30 -11.89
CA VAL A 99 -11.86 15.16 -10.44
C VAL A 99 -10.66 15.88 -9.83
N LEU A 100 -9.47 15.64 -10.36
CA LEU A 100 -8.24 16.31 -9.90
C LEU A 100 -8.31 17.82 -10.10
N LYS A 101 -8.85 18.28 -11.23
CA LYS A 101 -9.10 19.70 -11.48
C LYS A 101 -10.08 20.26 -10.45
N SER A 102 -11.14 19.54 -10.13
CA SER A 102 -12.11 19.97 -9.11
C SER A 102 -11.45 20.10 -7.74
N ILE A 103 -10.62 19.14 -7.31
CA ILE A 103 -9.86 19.20 -6.05
C ILE A 103 -8.95 20.45 -6.01
N LYS A 104 -8.30 20.76 -7.13
CA LYS A 104 -7.49 21.98 -7.28
C LYS A 104 -8.35 23.25 -7.24
N ASP A 105 -9.50 23.26 -7.91
CA ASP A 105 -10.45 24.39 -7.92
C ASP A 105 -11.03 24.65 -6.52
N PHE A 106 -11.15 23.61 -5.68
CA PHE A 106 -11.47 23.72 -4.25
C PHE A 106 -10.34 24.34 -3.41
N GLY A 107 -9.15 24.53 -3.97
CA GLY A 107 -8.00 25.17 -3.33
C GLY A 107 -6.99 24.21 -2.72
N TYR A 108 -7.16 22.89 -2.86
CA TYR A 108 -6.15 21.94 -2.39
C TYR A 108 -4.93 21.92 -3.30
N THR A 109 -3.76 21.74 -2.68
CA THR A 109 -2.46 21.77 -3.37
C THR A 109 -1.84 20.39 -3.55
N HIS A 110 -2.14 19.47 -2.63
CA HIS A 110 -1.56 18.13 -2.58
C HIS A 110 -2.65 17.11 -2.25
N ILE A 111 -2.50 15.89 -2.76
CA ILE A 111 -3.36 14.76 -2.39
C ILE A 111 -2.52 13.78 -1.58
N TRP A 112 -3.06 13.31 -0.47
CA TRP A 112 -2.47 12.25 0.33
C TRP A 112 -3.28 10.97 0.19
N TYR A 113 -2.77 10.03 -0.58
CA TYR A 113 -3.33 8.69 -0.72
C TYR A 113 -2.92 7.82 0.47
N THR A 114 -3.91 7.22 1.13
CA THR A 114 -3.68 6.27 2.23
C THR A 114 -4.01 4.85 1.77
N GLY A 115 -3.21 3.87 2.18
CA GLY A 115 -3.48 2.45 1.89
C GLY A 115 -3.33 2.02 0.44
N LEU A 116 -2.45 2.67 -0.32
CA LEU A 116 -2.22 2.37 -1.74
C LEU A 116 -1.34 1.14 -1.94
N LEU A 117 -0.36 0.95 -1.07
CA LEU A 117 0.59 -0.15 -1.14
C LEU A 117 -0.10 -1.48 -0.86
N GLU A 118 0.50 -2.55 -1.38
CA GLU A 118 0.01 -3.90 -1.19
C GLU A 118 0.00 -4.26 0.31
N HIS A 119 -1.18 -4.56 0.81
CA HIS A 119 -1.40 -4.92 2.20
C HIS A 119 -2.01 -6.31 2.33
N ALA A 120 -1.82 -6.90 3.50
CA ALA A 120 -2.28 -8.25 3.78
C ALA A 120 -3.81 -8.32 3.70
N THR A 121 -4.33 -9.25 2.88
CA THR A 121 -5.76 -9.41 2.56
C THR A 121 -6.16 -10.87 2.53
N GLN A 122 -7.44 -11.19 2.78
CA GLN A 122 -7.95 -12.56 2.68
C GLN A 122 -8.46 -12.88 1.26
N THR A 123 -8.52 -11.90 0.37
CA THR A 123 -8.86 -12.15 -1.04
C THR A 123 -7.68 -12.78 -1.75
N SER A 124 -7.92 -13.84 -2.51
CA SER A 124 -6.88 -14.54 -3.27
C SER A 124 -6.69 -13.91 -4.64
N TYR A 125 -5.44 -13.56 -4.96
CA TYR A 125 -5.01 -13.13 -6.31
C TYR A 125 -3.93 -14.07 -6.87
N ALA A 126 -4.03 -15.36 -6.52
CA ALA A 126 -3.09 -16.39 -6.98
C ALA A 126 -2.98 -16.46 -8.52
N ASP A 127 -4.06 -16.15 -9.24
CA ASP A 127 -4.09 -16.08 -10.71
C ASP A 127 -3.17 -14.98 -11.28
N HIS A 128 -2.80 -14.00 -10.45
CA HIS A 128 -1.87 -12.93 -10.77
C HIS A 128 -0.47 -13.17 -10.18
N GLY A 129 -0.19 -14.36 -9.66
CA GLY A 129 1.09 -14.71 -9.04
C GLY A 129 1.29 -14.14 -7.64
N ILE A 130 0.26 -13.58 -7.00
CA ILE A 130 0.34 -13.01 -5.66
C ILE A 130 0.07 -14.11 -4.62
N ALA A 131 0.97 -14.25 -3.64
CA ALA A 131 0.84 -15.22 -2.56
C ALA A 131 -0.35 -14.90 -1.65
N VAL A 132 -1.10 -15.94 -1.27
CA VAL A 132 -2.26 -15.81 -0.36
C VAL A 132 -1.78 -15.59 1.07
N ASP A 133 -2.37 -14.61 1.76
CA ASP A 133 -2.03 -14.31 3.15
C ASP A 133 -2.68 -15.26 4.16
N ASN A 134 -2.08 -15.36 5.35
CA ASN A 134 -2.61 -16.18 6.43
C ASN A 134 -3.86 -15.52 7.06
N PRO A 135 -5.04 -16.16 6.99
CA PRO A 135 -6.31 -15.54 7.43
C PRO A 135 -6.37 -15.25 8.93
N ILE A 136 -5.54 -15.90 9.76
CA ILE A 136 -5.50 -15.68 11.23
C ILE A 136 -4.76 -14.39 11.57
N VAL A 137 -3.84 -13.94 10.71
CA VAL A 137 -3.03 -12.73 10.93
C VAL A 137 -3.70 -11.49 10.32
N VAL A 138 -4.39 -11.67 9.20
CA VAL A 138 -5.04 -10.58 8.47
C VAL A 138 -6.19 -9.97 9.28
N LYS A 139 -6.21 -8.63 9.38
CA LYS A 139 -7.25 -7.88 10.09
C LYS A 139 -8.42 -7.57 9.16
N GLY A 140 -9.37 -8.51 9.08
CA GLY A 140 -10.58 -8.41 8.26
C GLY A 140 -10.36 -8.87 6.82
N LYS A 141 -11.44 -9.14 6.06
CA LYS A 141 -11.34 -9.74 4.73
C LYS A 141 -10.55 -8.89 3.73
N ALA A 142 -10.84 -7.59 3.67
CA ALA A 142 -10.16 -6.66 2.79
C ALA A 142 -8.75 -6.25 3.28
N GLY A 143 -8.33 -6.72 4.46
CA GLY A 143 -7.12 -6.24 5.08
C GLY A 143 -7.25 -4.84 5.69
N SER A 144 -6.23 -4.46 6.46
CA SER A 144 -6.08 -3.09 6.94
C SER A 144 -5.20 -2.32 5.96
N PRO A 145 -5.55 -1.07 5.57
CA PRO A 145 -4.73 -0.25 4.68
C PRO A 145 -3.35 0.12 5.26
N TYR A 146 -3.09 -0.24 6.52
CA TYR A 146 -1.81 -0.02 7.20
C TYR A 146 -1.00 -1.31 7.40
N ALA A 147 -1.55 -2.48 7.05
CA ALA A 147 -0.89 -3.77 7.19
C ALA A 147 -0.11 -4.11 5.91
N ILE A 148 0.87 -3.26 5.59
CA ILE A 148 1.67 -3.38 4.36
C ILE A 148 2.48 -4.67 4.39
N LYS A 149 2.41 -5.44 3.31
CA LYS A 149 3.20 -6.66 3.12
C LYS A 149 4.27 -6.49 2.05
N ASP A 150 3.99 -5.68 1.02
CA ASP A 150 4.95 -5.30 -0.01
C ASP A 150 4.94 -3.78 -0.20
N TYR A 151 6.14 -3.20 -0.19
CA TYR A 151 6.34 -1.75 -0.36
C TYR A 151 6.58 -1.35 -1.82
N TYR A 152 6.82 -2.32 -2.70
CA TYR A 152 7.12 -2.10 -4.10
C TYR A 152 5.92 -2.32 -5.00
N ASP A 153 4.87 -2.98 -4.50
CA ASP A 153 3.63 -3.25 -5.22
C ASP A 153 2.43 -2.44 -4.68
N ILE A 154 1.42 -2.33 -5.55
CA ILE A 154 0.14 -1.66 -5.28
C ILE A 154 -0.90 -2.71 -4.90
N ASP A 155 -1.83 -2.37 -4.00
CA ASP A 155 -2.95 -3.25 -3.67
C ASP A 155 -3.73 -3.61 -4.95
N PRO A 156 -3.83 -4.91 -5.32
CA PRO A 156 -4.56 -5.36 -6.50
C PRO A 156 -6.04 -4.94 -6.49
N ASP A 157 -6.64 -4.69 -5.32
CA ASP A 157 -8.00 -4.18 -5.22
C ASP A 157 -8.18 -2.73 -5.67
N LEU A 158 -7.10 -1.94 -5.64
CA LEU A 158 -7.12 -0.52 -5.99
C LEU A 158 -6.67 -0.30 -7.44
N ALA A 159 -5.93 -1.24 -7.99
CA ALA A 159 -5.54 -1.27 -9.39
C ALA A 159 -6.72 -1.65 -10.30
N LYS A 160 -6.66 -1.20 -11.55
CA LYS A 160 -7.52 -1.73 -12.60
C LYS A 160 -6.82 -2.95 -13.21
N MET A 161 -7.45 -4.11 -13.10
CA MET A 161 -7.05 -5.34 -13.81
C MET A 161 -7.44 -5.28 -15.29
#